data_AF-A0A4Q5NMK4-F1
#
_entry.id   AF-A0A4Q5NMK4-F1
#
_cell.length_a   1.000
_cell.length_b   1.000
_cell.length_c   1.000
_cell.angle_alpha   90.00
_cell.angle_beta   90.00
_cell.angle_gamma   90.00
#
_symmetry.space_group_name_H-M   'P 1'
#
loop_
_entity.id
_entity.type
_entity.pdbx_description
1 polymer ?
#
loop_
_entity_poly.entity_id
_entity_poly.type
_entity_poly.pdbx_seq_one_letter_code
_entity_poly.pdbx_strand_id
1 'polypeptide(L)' 'MSILYVIYDHPADYPNHYVVRQFYITKEGPHPAKAATLHDTLEAARATIPHGMKNLGRQPDDDPILSEVWM' A
#
# COMPACT_ATOMS: atom_id res chain seq x y z
N MET A 1 3.99 0.30 -17.80
CA MET A 1 3.00 0.40 -16.73
C MET A 1 3.56 -0.37 -15.57
N SER A 2 3.86 0.29 -14.46
CA SER A 2 4.34 -0.39 -13.24
C SER A 2 3.18 -0.48 -12.26
N ILE A 3 3.25 -1.45 -11.35
CA ILE A 3 2.27 -1.61 -10.27
C ILE A 3 2.98 -1.31 -8.97
N LEU A 4 2.29 -0.63 -8.07
CA LEU A 4 2.77 -0.34 -6.74
C LEU A 4 1.68 -0.75 -5.74
N TYR A 5 2.07 -1.36 -4.63
CA TYR A 5 1.18 -1.61 -3.49
C TYR A 5 1.63 -0.77 -2.31
N VAL A 6 0.71 -0.05 -1.68
CA VAL A 6 0.97 0.73 -0.46
C VAL A 6 0.20 0.10 0.68
N ILE A 7 0.87 -0.11 1.82
CA ILE A 7 0.23 -0.47 3.07
C ILE A 7 0.11 0.79 3.92
N TYR A 8 -1.12 1.15 4.27
CA TYR A 8 -1.42 2.21 5.23
C TYR A 8 -1.73 1.60 6.60
N ASP A 9 -1.26 2.25 7.65
CA ASP A 9 -1.48 1.92 9.05
C ASP A 9 -2.65 2.76 9.58
N HIS A 10 -3.83 2.13 9.74
CA HIS A 10 -5.04 2.74 10.31
C HIS A 10 -5.40 4.13 9.71
N PRO A 11 -5.57 4.25 8.38
CA PRO A 11 -5.96 5.51 7.76
C PRO A 11 -7.36 5.95 8.21
N ALA A 12 -7.67 7.25 8.08
CA ALA A 12 -8.91 7.83 8.61
C ALA A 12 -10.21 7.18 8.07
N ASP A 13 -10.18 6.62 6.86
CA ASP A 13 -11.31 5.90 6.27
C ASP A 13 -11.46 4.45 6.79
N TYR A 14 -10.40 3.88 7.36
CA TYR A 14 -10.39 2.54 7.98
C TYR A 14 -9.53 2.55 9.26
N PRO A 15 -9.96 3.24 10.34
CA PRO A 15 -9.12 3.55 11.50
C PRO A 15 -8.80 2.34 12.41
N ASN A 16 -9.30 1.15 12.07
CA ASN A 16 -9.12 -0.10 12.83
C ASN A 16 -8.37 -1.17 12.03
N HIS A 17 -7.87 -0.86 10.83
CA HIS A 17 -7.24 -1.85 9.95
C HIS A 17 -6.00 -1.29 9.25
N TYR A 18 -5.09 -2.19 8.91
CA TYR A 18 -4.11 -1.97 7.85
C TYR A 18 -4.82 -2.03 6.49
N VAL A 19 -4.49 -1.11 5.59
CA VAL A 19 -5.12 -1.01 4.27
C VAL A 19 -4.09 -1.19 3.18
N VAL A 20 -4.26 -2.20 2.34
CA VAL A 20 -3.45 -2.39 1.13
C VAL A 20 -4.16 -1.73 -0.04
N ARG A 21 -3.51 -0.77 -0.70
CA ARG A 21 -4.01 -0.13 -1.92
C ARG A 21 -3.05 -0.37 -3.08
N GLN A 22 -3.60 -0.80 -4.21
CA GLN A 22 -2.85 -0.94 -5.45
C GLN A 22 -2.92 0.36 -6.27
N PHE A 23 -1.82 0.73 -6.89
CA PHE A 23 -1.70 1.85 -7.82
C PHE A 23 -1.11 1.41 -9.15
N TYR A 24 -1.65 1.92 -10.24
CA TYR A 24 -1.05 1.86 -11.56
C TYR A 24 -0.20 3.10 -11.80
N ILE A 25 1.07 2.90 -12.08
CA ILE A 25 2.00 3.99 -12.39
C ILE A 25 1.99 4.22 -13.89
N THR A 26 1.45 5.37 -14.29
CA THR A 26 1.38 5.83 -15.69
C THR A 26 2.28 7.05 -15.88
N LYS A 27 2.37 7.56 -17.12
CA LYS A 27 3.10 8.81 -17.41
C LYS A 27 2.51 10.03 -16.72
N GLU A 28 1.24 9.97 -16.34
CA GLU A 28 0.51 11.06 -15.67
C GLU A 28 0.61 10.96 -14.13
N GLY A 29 1.21 9.87 -13.62
CA GLY A 29 1.40 9.64 -12.19
C GLY A 29 0.71 8.36 -11.68
N PRO A 30 0.69 8.17 -10.35
CA PRO A 30 0.02 7.04 -9.72
C PRO A 30 -1.51 7.18 -9.78
N HIS A 31 -2.20 6.13 -10.24
CA HIS A 31 -3.65 6.06 -10.29
C HIS A 31 -4.14 4.90 -9.41
N PRO A 32 -5.04 5.14 -8.43
CA PRO A 32 -5.54 4.08 -7.58
C PRO A 32 -6.32 3.04 -8.39
N ALA A 33 -6.07 1.76 -8.12
CA ALA A 33 -6.94 0.68 -8.56
C ALA A 33 -8.26 0.72 -7.75
N LYS A 34 -9.33 0.15 -8.31
CA LYS A 34 -10.69 0.25 -7.74
C LYS A 34 -10.87 -0.40 -6.34
N ALA A 35 -9.97 -1.27 -5.90
CA ALA A 35 -10.16 -2.05 -4.68
C ALA A 35 -9.00 -1.87 -3.69
N ALA A 36 -9.35 -1.81 -2.40
CA ALA A 36 -8.44 -1.91 -1.27
C ALA A 36 -8.78 -3.16 -0.46
N THR A 37 -7.80 -3.74 0.23
CA THR A 37 -8.02 -4.85 1.17
C THR A 37 -7.68 -4.41 2.59
N LEU A 38 -8.46 -4.91 3.55
CA LEU A 38 -8.38 -4.54 4.96
C LEU A 38 -7.86 -5.73 5.77
N HIS A 39 -6.96 -5.47 6.71
CA HIS A 39 -6.29 -6.49 7.51
C HIS A 39 -6.10 -6.04 8.95
N ASP A 40 -6.19 -6.97 9.90
CA ASP A 40 -6.02 -6.67 11.33
C ASP A 40 -4.54 -6.53 11.73
N THR A 41 -3.62 -7.09 10.94
CA THR A 41 -2.17 -7.06 11.19
C THR A 41 -1.38 -6.68 9.96
N LEU A 42 -0.19 -6.11 10.18
CA LEU A 42 0.74 -5.78 9.11
C LEU A 42 1.21 -7.04 8.37
N GLU A 43 1.42 -8.14 9.09
CA GLU A 43 1.78 -9.43 8.52
C GLU A 43 0.70 -9.97 7.57
N ALA A 44 -0.57 -9.86 7.94
CA ALA A 44 -1.68 -10.24 7.07
C ALA A 44 -1.77 -9.35 5.82
N ALA A 45 -1.55 -8.04 5.97
CA ALA A 45 -1.47 -7.12 4.84
C ALA A 45 -0.33 -7.50 3.87
N ARG A 46 0.88 -7.73 4.39
CA ARG A 46 2.05 -8.18 3.61
C ARG A 46 1.79 -9.50 2.89
N ALA A 47 1.06 -10.43 3.49
CA ALA A 47 0.72 -11.71 2.88
C ALA A 47 -0.19 -11.59 1.64
N THR A 48 -0.87 -10.46 1.43
CA THR A 48 -1.67 -10.20 0.23
C THR A 48 -0.89 -9.57 -0.92
N ILE A 49 0.35 -9.13 -0.67
CA ILE A 49 1.21 -8.57 -1.70
C ILE A 49 1.66 -9.71 -2.63
N PRO A 50 1.55 -9.55 -3.97
CA PRO A 50 1.96 -10.59 -4.90
C PRO A 50 3.43 -11.00 -4.74
N HIS A 51 3.70 -12.29 -4.92
CA HIS A 51 5.08 -12.80 -4.93
C HIS A 51 5.95 -12.09 -5.97
N GLY A 52 7.21 -11.84 -5.60
CA GLY A 52 8.21 -11.20 -6.47
C GLY A 52 8.30 -9.68 -6.32
N MET A 53 7.36 -9.05 -5.60
CA MET A 53 7.44 -7.64 -5.21
C MET A 53 8.52 -7.43 -4.15
N LYS A 54 9.16 -6.27 -4.17
CA LYS A 54 10.15 -5.84 -3.17
C LYS A 54 9.57 -4.72 -2.31
N ASN A 55 9.74 -4.86 -1.00
CA ASN A 55 9.46 -3.79 -0.06
C ASN A 55 10.53 -2.70 -0.20
N LEU A 56 10.13 -1.50 -0.60
CA LEU A 56 10.97 -0.33 -0.74
C LEU A 56 11.07 0.47 0.58
N GLY A 57 10.26 0.11 1.58
CA GLY A 57 10.12 0.83 2.83
C GLY A 57 9.38 2.17 2.66
N ARG A 58 9.33 2.95 3.74
CA ARG A 58 8.85 4.33 3.73
C ARG A 58 10.00 5.32 3.54
N GLN A 59 9.70 6.46 2.95
CA GLN A 59 10.59 7.61 2.87
C GLN A 59 10.33 8.59 4.03
N PRO A 60 11.30 9.44 4.41
CA PRO A 60 11.13 10.40 5.50
C PRO A 60 9.97 11.38 5.30
N ASP A 61 9.67 11.74 4.05
CA ASP A 61 8.66 12.74 3.68
C ASP A 61 7.29 12.12 3.39
N ASP A 62 7.14 10.79 3.51
CA ASP A 62 5.85 10.12 3.34
C ASP A 62 4.91 10.49 4.49
N ASP A 63 3.61 10.47 4.20
CA ASP A 63 2.56 10.59 5.22
C ASP A 63 2.82 9.58 6.36
N PRO A 64 2.78 9.98 7.65
CA PRO A 64 3.01 9.07 8.77
C PRO A 64 2.13 7.82 8.77
N ILE A 65 0.93 7.86 8.17
CA ILE A 65 0.06 6.68 8.05
C ILE A 65 0.51 5.70 6.96
N LEU A 66 1.45 6.06 6.10
CA LEU A 66 2.05 5.15 5.12
C LEU A 66 3.11 4.29 5.84
N SER A 67 2.83 3.00 5.91
CA SER A 67 3.70 2.01 6.55
C SER A 67 4.75 1.49 5.58
N GLU A 68 4.32 1.04 4.40
CA GLU A 68 5.21 0.37 3.43
C GLU A 68 4.80 0.62 1.98
N VAL A 69 5.79 0.57 1.08
CA VAL A 69 5.63 0.64 -0.38
C VAL A 69 6.27 -0.59 -1.01
N TRP A 70 5.57 -1.24 -1.94
CA TRP A 70 6.00 -2.47 -2.61
C TRP A 70 5.93 -2.32 -4.13
N MET A 71 6.96 -2.77 -4.85
CA MET A 71 7.07 -2.73 -6.32
C MET A 71 7.78 -3.96 -6.91
#